data_AF-A0A3B9RSG5-F1
#
_entry.id   AF-A0A3B9RSG5-F1
#
_cell.length_a   1.000
_cell.length_b   1.000
_cell.length_c   1.000
_cell.angle_alpha   90.00
_cell.angle_beta   90.00
_cell.angle_gamma   90.00
#
_symmetry.space_group_name_H-M   'P 1'
#
loop_
_entity.id
_entity.type
_entity.pdbx_description
1 polymer ?
#
loop_
_entity_poly.entity_id
_entity_poly.type
_entity_poly.pdbx_seq_one_letter_code
_entity_poly.pdbx_strand_id
1 'polypeptide(L)'
;MYEERSYRKAMGHSRFASITFAVGESDLWIGYTPYSADGKALALEGARLLRKLRNEILSYPDPSFLRSFVPLKEREEKVSPFIAGMLRSSRLSGTGPMA
;
A
#
# COMPACT_ATOMS: atom_id res chain seq x y z
N MET A 1 -5.71 14.26 -37.83
CA MET A 1 -6.26 12.89 -37.82
C MET A 1 -5.68 12.18 -36.60
N TYR A 2 -6.52 11.88 -35.60
CA TYR A 2 -6.08 11.23 -34.37
C TYR A 2 -6.06 9.72 -34.62
N GLU A 3 -4.90 9.10 -34.74
CA GLU A 3 -4.80 7.65 -34.81
C GLU A 3 -4.98 7.05 -33.42
N GLU A 4 -6.06 6.32 -33.24
CA GLU A 4 -6.36 5.59 -32.02
C GLU A 4 -5.36 4.43 -31.85
N ARG A 5 -4.60 4.45 -30.74
CA ARG A 5 -3.49 3.50 -30.51
C ARG A 5 -3.99 2.04 -30.50
N SER A 6 -3.50 1.23 -31.43
CA SER A 6 -3.96 -0.13 -31.78
C SER A 6 -4.00 -1.14 -30.63
N TYR A 7 -3.18 -0.99 -29.58
CA TYR A 7 -3.18 -1.91 -28.44
C TYR A 7 -4.42 -1.81 -27.55
N ARG A 8 -5.22 -0.74 -27.68
CA ARG A 8 -6.48 -0.58 -26.92
C ARG A 8 -7.61 -1.44 -27.47
N LYS A 9 -7.65 -1.74 -28.78
CA LYS A 9 -8.64 -2.67 -29.37
C LYS A 9 -8.43 -4.13 -28.95
N ALA A 10 -7.21 -4.48 -28.54
CA ALA A 10 -6.89 -5.79 -27.94
C ALA A 10 -7.15 -5.85 -26.42
N MET A 11 -7.45 -4.72 -25.76
CA MET A 11 -7.75 -4.65 -24.32
C MET A 11 -9.22 -4.92 -24.03
N GLY A 12 -9.72 -6.06 -24.54
CA GLY A 12 -11.04 -6.56 -24.24
C GLY A 12 -11.29 -6.65 -22.73
N HIS A 13 -12.57 -6.56 -22.38
CA HIS A 13 -13.18 -6.63 -21.04
C HIS A 13 -12.78 -7.85 -20.16
N SER A 14 -11.79 -8.65 -20.58
CA SER A 14 -11.30 -9.89 -19.94
C SER A 14 -9.80 -9.88 -19.58
N ARG A 15 -9.06 -8.77 -19.78
CA ARG A 15 -7.60 -8.74 -19.52
C ARG A 15 -7.20 -8.62 -18.04
N PHE A 16 -8.03 -7.98 -17.23
CA PHE A 16 -7.74 -7.74 -15.82
C PHE A 16 -8.93 -8.18 -14.98
N ALA A 17 -8.66 -9.00 -13.97
CA ALA A 17 -9.55 -9.23 -12.86
C ALA A 17 -9.25 -8.19 -11.78
N SER A 18 -10.19 -7.98 -10.88
CA SER A 18 -9.97 -7.11 -9.72
C SER A 18 -10.57 -7.75 -8.48
N ILE A 19 -9.93 -7.48 -7.35
CA ILE A 19 -10.46 -7.77 -6.02
C ILE A 19 -10.56 -6.48 -5.21
N THR A 20 -11.40 -6.52 -4.19
CA THR A 20 -11.54 -5.43 -3.23
C THR A 20 -11.68 -6.03 -1.84
N PHE A 21 -10.98 -5.44 -0.86
CA PHE A 21 -11.10 -5.83 0.54
C PHE A 21 -10.64 -4.67 1.43
N ALA A 22 -11.16 -4.66 2.66
CA ALA A 22 -10.85 -3.65 3.66
C ALA A 22 -10.38 -4.28 4.98
N VAL A 23 -9.48 -3.58 5.69
CA VAL A 23 -9.02 -3.92 7.04
C VAL A 23 -8.92 -2.63 7.87
N GLY A 24 -9.82 -2.47 8.84
CA GLY A 24 -9.94 -1.22 9.57
C GLY A 24 -10.37 -0.10 8.63
N GLU A 25 -9.60 0.99 8.59
CA GLU A 25 -9.85 2.14 7.69
C GLU A 25 -9.15 2.00 6.33
N SER A 26 -8.30 0.98 6.15
CA SER A 26 -7.61 0.76 4.87
C SER A 26 -8.50 -0.03 3.93
N ASP A 27 -8.83 0.57 2.78
CA ASP A 27 -9.63 -0.03 1.71
C ASP A 27 -8.78 -0.15 0.44
N LEU A 28 -8.65 -1.37 -0.09
CA LEU A 28 -7.80 -1.66 -1.24
C LEU A 28 -8.62 -2.20 -2.40
N TRP A 29 -8.40 -1.61 -3.59
CA TRP A 29 -8.78 -2.17 -4.88
C TRP A 29 -7.51 -2.59 -5.62
N ILE A 30 -7.43 -3.87 -5.99
CA ILE A 30 -6.25 -4.43 -6.66
C ILE A 30 -6.68 -5.05 -7.99
N GLY A 31 -6.15 -4.49 -9.08
CA GLY A 31 -6.22 -5.09 -10.41
C GLY A 31 -5.09 -6.10 -10.62
N TYR A 32 -5.40 -7.25 -11.19
CA TYR A 32 -4.44 -8.31 -11.47
C TYR A 32 -4.83 -9.09 -12.74
N THR A 33 -3.90 -9.83 -13.33
CA THR A 33 -4.18 -10.65 -14.51
C THR A 33 -4.92 -11.93 -14.08
N PRO A 34 -6.05 -12.33 -14.72
CA PRO A 34 -6.91 -13.44 -14.25
C PRO A 34 -6.24 -14.82 -14.10
N TYR A 35 -5.03 -15.01 -14.61
CA TYR A 35 -4.25 -16.25 -14.52
C TYR A 35 -2.97 -16.13 -13.70
N SER A 36 -2.63 -14.95 -13.16
CA SER A 36 -1.43 -14.75 -12.35
C SER A 36 -1.62 -15.08 -10.88
N ALA A 37 -2.87 -15.08 -10.41
CA ALA A 37 -3.21 -15.37 -9.02
C ALA A 37 -4.67 -15.84 -8.91
N ASP A 38 -4.95 -16.68 -7.92
CA ASP A 38 -6.33 -16.90 -7.46
C ASP A 38 -6.80 -15.66 -6.67
N GLY A 39 -7.90 -15.05 -7.11
CA GLY A 39 -8.45 -13.83 -6.51
C GLY A 39 -8.86 -14.02 -5.06
N LYS A 40 -9.39 -15.19 -4.68
CA LYS A 40 -9.83 -15.46 -3.30
C LYS A 40 -8.62 -15.59 -2.38
N ALA A 41 -7.62 -16.38 -2.76
CA ALA A 41 -6.37 -16.47 -2.02
C ALA A 41 -5.66 -15.12 -1.93
N LEU A 42 -5.63 -14.34 -3.02
CA LEU A 42 -5.03 -13.00 -3.04
C LEU A 42 -5.73 -12.04 -2.08
N ALA A 43 -7.06 -12.05 -2.03
CA ALA A 43 -7.81 -11.21 -1.09
C ALA A 43 -7.57 -11.63 0.37
N LEU A 44 -7.53 -12.93 0.67
CA LEU A 44 -7.30 -13.43 2.02
C LEU A 44 -5.90 -13.08 2.52
N GLU A 45 -4.88 -13.35 1.70
CA GLU A 45 -3.48 -13.07 2.04
C GLU A 45 -3.21 -11.57 2.07
N GLY A 46 -3.78 -10.82 1.14
CA GLY A 46 -3.74 -9.36 1.13
C GLY A 46 -4.32 -8.76 2.40
N ALA A 47 -5.49 -9.23 2.86
CA ALA A 47 -6.09 -8.78 4.11
C ALA A 47 -5.23 -9.17 5.34
N ARG A 48 -4.59 -10.34 5.33
CA ARG A 48 -3.67 -10.77 6.39
C ARG A 48 -2.45 -9.86 6.49
N LEU A 49 -1.81 -9.58 5.37
CA LEU A 49 -0.64 -8.68 5.29
C LEU A 49 -1.02 -7.24 5.66
N LEU A 50 -2.15 -6.74 5.15
CA LEU A 50 -2.63 -5.40 5.49
C LEU A 50 -2.88 -5.25 6.99
N ARG A 51 -3.47 -6.26 7.64
CA ARG A 51 -3.64 -6.27 9.10
C ARG A 51 -2.29 -6.22 9.83
N LYS A 52 -1.30 -6.98 9.36
CA LYS A 52 0.06 -6.96 9.93
C LYS A 52 0.68 -5.56 9.82
N LEU A 53 0.69 -4.97 8.63
CA LEU A 53 1.26 -3.64 8.40
C LEU A 53 0.55 -2.55 9.20
N ARG A 54 -0.78 -2.60 9.28
CA ARG A 54 -1.55 -1.68 10.14
C ARG A 54 -1.15 -1.83 11.60
N ASN A 55 -0.99 -3.07 12.09
CA ASN A 55 -0.56 -3.30 13.46
C ASN A 55 0.86 -2.76 13.71
N GLU A 56 1.79 -2.87 12.75
CA GLU A 56 3.13 -2.28 12.88
C GLU A 56 3.08 -0.76 13.05
N ILE A 57 2.17 -0.07 12.34
CA ILE A 57 1.93 1.37 12.51
C ILE A 57 1.36 1.68 13.90
N LEU A 58 0.30 0.96 14.28
CA LEU A 58 -0.42 1.23 15.54
C LEU A 58 0.38 0.85 16.79
N SER A 59 1.25 -0.15 16.69
CA SER A 59 2.13 -0.58 17.78
C SER A 59 3.45 0.18 17.81
N TYR A 60 3.65 1.18 16.94
CA TYR A 60 4.90 1.94 16.94
C TYR A 60 5.05 2.69 18.28
N PRO A 61 6.19 2.56 18.99
CA PRO A 61 6.32 3.06 20.36
C PRO A 61 6.17 4.58 20.52
N ASP A 62 6.49 5.36 19.49
CA ASP A 62 6.39 6.82 19.52
C ASP A 62 4.99 7.28 19.07
N PRO A 63 4.14 7.83 19.96
CA PRO A 63 2.82 8.32 19.58
C PRO A 63 2.87 9.46 18.54
N SER A 64 4.00 10.16 18.46
CA SER A 64 4.23 11.22 17.47
C SER A 64 4.22 10.69 16.05
N PHE A 65 4.47 9.39 15.84
CA PHE A 65 4.42 8.77 14.52
C PHE A 65 3.06 8.95 13.85
N LEU A 66 1.97 8.83 14.61
CA LEU A 66 0.62 8.94 14.06
C LEU A 66 0.14 10.38 13.85
N ARG A 67 0.83 11.37 14.45
CA ARG A 67 0.31 12.74 14.58
C ARG A 67 1.25 13.82 14.06
N SER A 68 2.52 13.50 13.83
CA SER A 68 3.49 14.48 13.39
C SER A 68 3.18 14.92 11.97
N PHE A 69 3.26 16.23 11.73
CA PHE A 69 3.19 16.83 10.39
C PHE A 69 4.59 17.07 9.79
N VAL A 70 5.64 16.76 10.55
CA VAL A 70 7.04 16.95 10.17
C VAL A 70 7.82 15.64 10.34
N PRO A 71 9.01 15.51 9.72
CA PRO A 71 9.81 14.32 9.87
C PRO A 71 10.23 14.09 11.33
N LEU A 72 10.14 12.83 11.77
CA LEU A 72 10.61 12.43 13.09
C LEU A 72 12.13 12.23 13.10
N LYS A 73 12.76 12.48 14.26
CA LYS A 73 14.18 12.19 14.46
C LYS A 73 14.41 10.68 14.37
N GLU A 74 15.57 10.29 13.83
CA GLU A 74 15.99 8.90 13.84
C GLU A 74 16.14 8.40 15.28
N ARG A 75 15.58 7.21 15.53
CA ARG A 75 15.80 6.45 16.74
C ARG A 75 16.82 5.36 16.44
N GLU A 76 17.60 4.98 17.46
CA GLU A 76 18.57 3.88 17.38
C GLU A 76 17.91 2.50 17.29
N GLU A 77 16.61 2.42 17.58
CA GLU A 77 15.85 1.17 17.55
C GLU A 77 15.71 0.62 16.13
N LYS A 78 15.92 -0.68 15.99
CA LYS A 78 15.72 -1.41 14.75
C LYS A 78 14.22 -1.49 14.45
N VAL A 79 13.77 -0.69 13.49
CA VAL A 79 12.39 -0.72 12.99
C VAL A 79 12.20 -1.72 11.85
N SER A 80 10.96 -2.11 11.56
CA SER A 80 10.66 -2.97 10.41
C SER A 80 10.98 -2.25 9.08
N PRO A 81 11.24 -2.98 7.98
CA PRO A 81 11.48 -2.37 6.68
C PRO A 81 10.33 -1.45 6.21
N PHE A 82 9.08 -1.78 6.58
CA PHE A 82 7.91 -0.99 6.25
C PHE A 82 7.94 0.39 6.94
N ILE A 83 8.14 0.40 8.27
CA ILE A 83 8.26 1.63 9.05
C ILE A 83 9.49 2.44 8.65
N ALA A 84 10.62 1.77 8.38
CA ALA A 84 11.82 2.42 7.84
C ALA A 84 11.53 3.14 6.52
N GLY A 85 10.74 2.51 5.64
CA GLY A 85 10.29 3.11 4.38
C GLY A 85 9.49 4.40 4.61
N MET A 86 8.51 4.37 5.53
CA MET A 86 7.70 5.54 5.88
C MET A 86 8.57 6.68 6.44
N LEU A 87 9.44 6.39 7.41
CA LEU A 87 10.34 7.38 8.00
C LEU A 87 11.31 7.98 6.98
N ARG A 88 11.85 7.14 6.08
CA ARG A 88 12.74 7.61 5.01
C ARG A 88 12.00 8.52 4.04
N SER A 89 10.81 8.14 3.59
CA SER A 89 9.99 8.96 2.68
C SER A 89 9.63 10.30 3.31
N SER A 90 9.19 10.28 4.57
CA SER A 90 8.92 11.48 5.37
C SER A 90 10.09 12.45 5.42
N ARG A 91 11.32 11.96 5.66
CA ARG A 91 12.52 12.81 5.64
C ARG A 91 12.80 13.42 4.27
N LEU A 92 12.55 12.67 3.20
CA LEU A 92 12.77 13.14 1.83
C LEU A 92 11.71 14.16 1.38
N SER A 93 10.46 14.00 1.80
CA SER A 93 9.35 14.89 1.46
C SER A 93 9.21 16.09 2.40
N GLY A 94 9.80 16.04 3.59
CA GLY A 94 9.61 17.06 4.63
C GLY A 94 8.25 16.98 5.33
N THR A 95 7.51 15.89 5.16
CA THR A 95 6.19 15.66 5.77
C THR A 95 6.26 14.69 6.94
N GLY A 96 5.18 14.54 7.70
CA GLY A 96 5.04 13.47 8.69
C GLY A 96 5.02 12.07 8.05
N PRO A 97 5.34 11.01 8.82
CA PRO A 97 5.42 9.63 8.30
C PRO A 97 4.09 9.02 7.86
N MET A 98 2.95 9.59 8.27
CA MET A 98 1.61 9.13 7.85
C MET A 98 1.11 9.79 6.56
N ALA A 99 1.84 10.75 6.00
CA ALA A 99 1.53 11.43 4.74
C ALA A 99 2.23 10.75 3.57
#